data_AF-A0A416FLG5-F1
#
_entry.id   AF-A0A416FLG5-F1
#
_cell.length_a   1.000
_cell.length_b   1.000
_cell.length_c   1.000
_cell.angle_alpha   90.00
_cell.angle_beta   90.00
_cell.angle_gamma   90.00
#
_symmetry.space_group_name_H-M   'P 1'
#
loop_
_entity.id
_entity.type
_entity.pdbx_description
1 polymer ?
#
loop_
_entity_poly.entity_id
_entity_poly.type
_entity_poly.pdbx_seq_one_letter_code
_entity_poly.pdbx_strand_id
1 'polypeptide(L)'
;MTNKYHIAYWNALGAAATPMQFTEVFMGLQQGTIDGQENPYMNIVGNNVQEVQKYVVETNHLGHIITFYMNKDLYGSLPDNVKTLVDECAAAATKYGNSKADESIKSYKKTCEDAGCQIITLDDSVLAELREKAEPVYEMVRDDLGDEIVNQLFEAIDAAKK
;
A
#
# COMPACT_ATOMS: atom_id res chain seq x y z
N MET A 1 -1.38 -0.07 11.66
CA MET A 1 -0.13 -0.48 11.00
C MET A 1 1.06 -0.13 11.88
N THR A 2 2.00 -1.05 12.10
CA THR A 2 3.15 -0.88 13.03
C THR A 2 4.49 -0.62 12.35
N ASN A 3 4.50 -0.47 11.02
CA ASN A 3 5.71 -0.22 10.24
C ASN A 3 6.27 1.19 10.55
N LYS A 4 7.53 1.25 11.00
CA LYS A 4 8.19 2.50 11.39
C LYS A 4 8.30 3.52 10.25
N TYR A 5 8.44 3.08 9.00
CA TYR A 5 8.53 3.98 7.83
C TYR A 5 7.19 4.67 7.54
N HIS A 6 6.08 3.95 7.65
CA HIS A 6 4.75 4.54 7.49
C HIS A 6 4.43 5.55 8.59
N ILE A 7 4.77 5.21 9.85
CA ILE A 7 4.63 6.14 10.98
C ILE A 7 5.49 7.40 10.75
N ALA A 8 6.74 7.23 10.33
CA ALA A 8 7.64 8.35 10.03
C ALA A 8 7.12 9.23 8.87
N TYR A 9 6.62 8.63 7.79
CA TYR A 9 6.03 9.35 6.67
C TYR A 9 4.89 10.29 7.13
N TRP A 10 3.90 9.76 7.84
CA TRP A 10 2.77 10.56 8.30
C TRP A 10 3.14 11.60 9.35
N ASN A 11 4.07 11.28 10.25
CA ASN A 11 4.60 12.26 11.21
C ASN A 11 5.36 13.40 10.52
N ALA A 12 6.10 13.12 9.44
CA ALA A 12 6.79 14.13 8.66
C ALA A 12 5.82 15.08 7.92
N LEU A 13 4.61 14.60 7.61
CA LEU A 13 3.51 15.43 7.10
C LEU A 13 2.77 16.22 8.20
N GLY A 14 3.13 16.03 9.47
CA GLY A 14 2.51 16.70 10.61
C GLY A 14 1.30 15.98 11.21
N ALA A 15 1.00 14.75 10.77
CA ALA A 15 -0.02 13.93 11.41
C ALA A 15 0.50 13.31 12.72
N ALA A 16 -0.41 12.89 13.61
CA ALA A 16 -0.07 12.12 14.81
C ALA A 16 -0.30 10.62 14.55
N ALA A 17 0.63 9.96 13.86
CA ALA A 17 0.45 8.58 13.44
C ALA A 17 0.54 7.60 14.62
N THR A 18 -0.58 6.96 14.95
CA THR A 18 -0.68 5.98 16.05
C THR A 18 -0.81 4.57 15.49
N PRO A 19 0.04 3.61 15.92
CA PRO A 19 -0.11 2.22 15.52
C PRO A 19 -1.39 1.63 16.13
N MET A 20 -2.21 1.02 15.27
CA MET A 20 -3.46 0.36 15.65
C MET A 20 -3.58 -1.00 14.93
N GLN A 21 -4.24 -1.97 15.58
CA GLN A 21 -4.59 -3.23 14.92
C GLN A 21 -5.66 -2.97 13.87
N PHE A 22 -5.55 -3.65 12.73
CA PHE A 22 -6.43 -3.38 11.60
C PHE A 22 -7.92 -3.59 11.94
N THR A 23 -8.22 -4.58 12.79
CA THR A 23 -9.57 -4.87 13.29
C THR A 23 -10.18 -3.78 14.17
N GLU A 24 -9.37 -2.88 14.72
CA GLU A 24 -9.81 -1.79 15.59
C GLU A 24 -10.08 -0.50 14.80
N VAL A 25 -9.57 -0.39 13.56
CA VAL A 25 -9.59 0.84 12.76
C VAL A 25 -11.02 1.32 12.49
N PHE A 26 -11.93 0.45 12.07
CA PHE A 26 -13.31 0.84 11.78
C PHE A 26 -13.99 1.48 13.01
N MET A 27 -13.91 0.81 14.17
CA MET A 27 -14.47 1.33 15.41
C MET A 27 -13.77 2.60 15.86
N GLY A 28 -12.44 2.67 15.68
CA GLY A 28 -11.64 3.84 16.02
C GLY A 28 -12.06 5.08 15.24
N LEU A 29 -12.33 4.94 13.94
CA LEU A 29 -12.85 6.00 13.06
C LEU A 29 -14.30 6.35 13.43
N GLN A 30 -15.15 5.34 13.65
CA GLN A 30 -16.56 5.55 14.01
C GLN A 30 -16.73 6.32 15.33
N GLN A 31 -15.87 6.03 16.32
CA GLN A 31 -15.88 6.69 17.62
C GLN A 31 -15.09 8.02 17.63
N GLY A 32 -14.37 8.34 16.56
CA GLY A 32 -13.53 9.53 16.47
C GLY A 32 -12.27 9.48 17.35
N THR A 33 -11.79 8.30 17.71
CA THR A 33 -10.50 8.13 18.42
C THR A 33 -9.30 8.29 17.47
N ILE A 34 -9.52 8.08 16.18
CA ILE A 34 -8.61 8.43 15.08
C ILE A 34 -9.42 9.17 14.00
N ASP A 35 -8.80 10.14 13.35
CA ASP A 35 -9.48 10.98 12.35
C ASP A 35 -9.46 10.38 10.95
N GLY A 36 -8.48 9.50 10.68
CA GLY A 36 -8.26 8.92 9.37
C GLY A 36 -7.32 7.73 9.40
N GLN A 37 -7.14 7.14 8.23
CA GLN A 37 -6.26 6.01 8.00
C GLN A 37 -5.71 6.08 6.56
N GLU A 38 -4.66 5.32 6.28
CA GLU A 38 -4.13 5.11 4.93
C GLU A 38 -4.33 3.66 4.52
N ASN A 39 -4.81 3.43 3.30
CA ASN A 39 -4.91 2.11 2.67
C ASN A 39 -5.28 2.25 1.19
N PRO A 40 -5.07 1.21 0.37
CA PRO A 40 -5.67 1.14 -0.97
C PRO A 40 -7.20 1.00 -0.89
N TYR A 41 -7.88 1.33 -1.99
CA TYR A 41 -9.34 1.23 -2.12
C TYR A 41 -9.91 -0.16 -1.79
N MET A 42 -9.21 -1.25 -2.14
CA MET A 42 -9.66 -2.61 -1.82
C MET A 42 -9.82 -2.84 -0.31
N ASN A 43 -8.95 -2.24 0.51
CA ASN A 43 -8.99 -2.37 1.96
C ASN A 43 -10.03 -1.43 2.56
N ILE A 44 -10.22 -0.24 1.99
CA ILE A 44 -11.28 0.68 2.39
C ILE A 44 -12.63 -0.02 2.25
N VAL A 45 -12.94 -0.52 1.04
CA VAL A 45 -14.21 -1.18 0.73
C VAL A 45 -14.35 -2.51 1.46
N GLY A 46 -13.31 -3.35 1.44
CA GLY A 46 -13.35 -4.69 2.05
C GLY A 46 -13.56 -4.67 3.58
N ASN A 47 -13.35 -3.53 4.23
CA ASN A 47 -13.53 -3.35 5.67
C ASN A 47 -14.56 -2.26 6.01
N ASN A 48 -15.39 -1.88 5.04
CA ASN A 48 -16.47 -0.92 5.20
C ASN A 48 -16.04 0.48 5.70
N VAL A 49 -14.76 0.85 5.56
CA VAL A 49 -14.23 2.13 6.06
C VAL A 49 -14.93 3.33 5.39
N GLN A 50 -15.40 3.17 4.15
CA GLN A 50 -16.20 4.16 3.43
C GLN A 50 -17.52 4.53 4.13
N GLU A 51 -18.02 3.71 5.06
CA GLU A 51 -19.24 4.01 5.83
C GLU A 51 -18.99 5.01 6.97
N VAL A 52 -17.73 5.16 7.40
CA VAL A 52 -17.32 5.95 8.57
C VAL A 52 -16.28 7.03 8.23
N GLN A 53 -16.06 7.29 6.94
CA GLN A 53 -15.15 8.29 6.43
C GLN A 53 -15.81 9.09 5.31
N LYS A 54 -15.51 10.40 5.23
CA LYS A 54 -16.13 11.31 4.25
C LYS A 54 -15.26 11.60 3.04
N TYR A 55 -13.96 11.38 3.15
CA TYR A 55 -12.97 11.78 2.14
C TYR A 55 -12.02 10.62 1.86
N VAL A 56 -11.64 10.45 0.60
CA VAL A 56 -10.50 9.63 0.20
C VAL A 56 -9.56 10.51 -0.60
N VAL A 57 -8.34 10.71 -0.10
CA VAL A 57 -7.32 11.55 -0.74
C VAL A 57 -6.30 10.68 -1.46
N GLU A 58 -6.18 10.84 -2.78
CA GLU A 58 -5.28 10.07 -3.64
C GLU A 58 -3.86 10.62 -3.58
N THR A 59 -3.24 10.40 -2.42
CA THR A 59 -1.86 10.79 -2.12
C THR A 59 -0.83 9.99 -2.91
N ASN A 60 -1.16 8.78 -3.37
CA ASN A 60 -0.27 7.88 -4.13
C ASN A 60 1.13 7.74 -3.50
N HIS A 61 1.18 7.76 -2.17
CA HIS A 61 2.41 7.89 -1.39
C HIS A 61 3.19 6.58 -1.24
N LEU A 62 2.56 5.44 -1.54
CA LEU A 62 3.16 4.12 -1.43
C LEU A 62 2.70 3.23 -2.60
N GLY A 63 3.64 2.57 -3.25
CA GLY A 63 3.36 1.48 -4.17
C GLY A 63 2.94 0.23 -3.38
N HIS A 64 1.72 -0.26 -3.59
CA HIS A 64 1.24 -1.46 -2.92
C HIS A 64 1.75 -2.71 -3.65
N ILE A 65 2.73 -3.39 -3.07
CA ILE A 65 3.31 -4.62 -3.63
C ILE A 65 2.86 -5.81 -2.77
N ILE A 66 2.25 -6.80 -3.42
CA ILE A 66 1.88 -8.08 -2.80
C ILE A 66 2.82 -9.16 -3.32
N THR A 67 3.41 -9.92 -2.40
CA THR A 67 4.35 -10.99 -2.73
C THR A 67 3.88 -12.30 -2.11
N PHE A 68 3.95 -13.38 -2.88
CA PHE A 68 3.72 -14.73 -2.36
C PHE A 68 4.98 -15.20 -1.63
N TYR A 69 4.80 -15.68 -0.39
CA TYR A 69 5.85 -16.32 0.38
C TYR A 69 5.46 -17.76 0.71
N MET A 70 6.44 -18.64 0.72
CA MET A 70 6.30 -20.02 1.15
C MET A 70 7.48 -20.39 2.04
N ASN A 71 7.23 -21.26 3.02
CA ASN A 71 8.32 -21.83 3.82
C ASN A 71 9.30 -22.58 2.89
N LYS A 72 10.59 -22.24 3.02
CA LYS A 72 11.64 -22.75 2.13
C LYS A 72 11.81 -24.27 2.22
N ASP A 73 11.74 -24.82 3.42
CA ASP A 73 11.93 -26.27 3.63
C ASP A 73 10.74 -27.05 3.09
N LEU A 74 9.52 -26.54 3.31
CA LEU A 74 8.31 -27.12 2.75
C LEU A 74 8.38 -27.10 1.22
N TYR A 75 8.69 -25.95 0.61
CA TYR A 75 8.84 -25.85 -0.85
C TYR A 75 9.92 -26.81 -1.36
N GLY A 76 11.07 -26.90 -0.68
CA GLY A 76 12.16 -27.81 -1.02
C GLY A 76 11.80 -29.29 -0.88
N SER A 77 10.86 -29.63 0.01
CA SER A 77 10.38 -31.00 0.21
C SER A 77 9.34 -31.46 -0.81
N LEU A 78 8.78 -30.54 -1.62
CA LEU A 78 7.79 -30.88 -2.63
C LEU A 78 8.42 -31.67 -3.79
N PRO A 79 7.68 -32.63 -4.37
CA PRO A 79 8.07 -33.26 -5.63
C PRO A 79 8.29 -32.23 -6.74
N ASP A 80 9.20 -32.49 -7.67
CA ASP A 80 9.58 -31.54 -8.73
C ASP A 80 8.38 -31.05 -9.55
N ASN A 81 7.46 -31.96 -9.91
CA ASN A 81 6.24 -31.59 -10.65
C ASN A 81 5.31 -30.66 -9.84
N VAL A 82 5.31 -30.79 -8.50
CA VAL A 82 4.51 -29.93 -7.63
C VAL A 82 5.17 -28.57 -7.47
N LYS A 83 6.51 -28.49 -7.37
CA LYS A 83 7.23 -27.21 -7.37
C LYS A 83 6.95 -26.41 -8.64
N THR A 84 7.09 -27.05 -9.80
CA THR A 84 6.77 -26.42 -11.10
C THR A 84 5.33 -25.90 -11.10
N LEU A 85 4.37 -26.70 -10.63
CA LEU A 85 2.96 -26.27 -10.59
C LEU A 85 2.75 -25.08 -9.66
N VAL A 86 3.40 -25.06 -8.49
CA VAL A 86 3.33 -23.92 -7.56
C VAL A 86 3.85 -22.64 -8.22
N ASP A 87 5.00 -22.71 -8.88
CA ASP A 87 5.61 -21.55 -9.55
C ASP A 87 4.74 -21.05 -10.73
N GLU A 88 4.22 -21.97 -11.55
CA GLU A 88 3.33 -21.65 -12.66
C GLU A 88 2.02 -21.01 -12.17
N CYS A 89 1.41 -21.56 -11.11
CA CYS A 89 0.21 -20.99 -10.51
C CYS A 89 0.48 -19.61 -9.89
N ALA A 90 1.61 -19.41 -9.21
CA ALA A 90 2.00 -18.11 -8.65
C ALA A 90 2.20 -17.06 -9.76
N ALA A 91 2.87 -17.43 -10.86
CA ALA A 91 3.06 -16.55 -12.01
C ALA A 91 1.73 -16.21 -12.70
N ALA A 92 0.86 -17.21 -12.90
CA ALA A 92 -0.47 -17.01 -13.48
C ALA A 92 -1.36 -16.11 -12.61
N ALA A 93 -1.36 -16.34 -11.29
CA ALA A 93 -2.10 -15.53 -10.33
C ALA A 93 -1.60 -14.07 -10.32
N THR A 94 -0.28 -13.87 -10.35
CA THR A 94 0.33 -12.54 -10.43
C THR A 94 -0.10 -11.80 -11.69
N LYS A 95 0.01 -12.47 -12.85
CA LYS A 95 -0.42 -11.88 -14.14
C LYS A 95 -1.91 -11.54 -14.13
N TYR A 96 -2.74 -12.45 -13.63
CA TYR A 96 -4.19 -12.23 -13.54
C TYR A 96 -4.52 -11.04 -12.62
N GLY A 97 -3.99 -11.03 -11.40
CA GLY A 97 -4.18 -9.95 -10.43
C GLY A 97 -3.78 -8.59 -11.00
N ASN A 98 -2.60 -8.48 -11.62
CA ASN A 98 -2.13 -7.24 -12.23
C ASN A 98 -3.03 -6.78 -13.38
N SER A 99 -3.53 -7.71 -14.21
CA SER A 99 -4.46 -7.37 -15.31
C SER A 99 -5.84 -6.89 -14.83
N LYS A 100 -6.19 -7.17 -13.57
CA LYS A 100 -7.45 -6.76 -12.95
C LYS A 100 -7.33 -5.53 -12.06
N ALA A 101 -6.13 -5.13 -11.68
CA ALA A 101 -5.89 -4.07 -10.70
C ALA A 101 -6.63 -2.78 -11.03
N ASP A 102 -6.48 -2.25 -12.25
CA ASP A 102 -7.12 -0.98 -12.65
C ASP A 102 -8.65 -1.07 -12.68
N GLU A 103 -9.20 -2.21 -13.12
CA GLU A 103 -10.64 -2.46 -13.13
C GLU A 103 -11.20 -2.52 -11.70
N SER A 104 -10.53 -3.26 -10.82
CA SER A 104 -10.90 -3.37 -9.40
C SER A 104 -10.80 -2.01 -8.70
N ILE A 105 -9.74 -1.24 -8.92
CA ILE A 105 -9.60 0.10 -8.36
C ILE A 105 -10.77 1.00 -8.78
N LYS A 106 -11.14 1.01 -10.07
CA LYS A 106 -12.30 1.78 -10.55
C LYS A 106 -13.60 1.35 -9.86
N SER A 107 -13.81 0.04 -9.71
CA SER A 107 -14.98 -0.51 -9.02
C SER A 107 -15.03 -0.07 -7.56
N TYR A 108 -13.92 -0.17 -6.83
CA TYR A 108 -13.87 0.20 -5.42
C TYR A 108 -13.99 1.71 -5.20
N LYS A 109 -13.40 2.54 -6.09
CA LYS A 109 -13.61 3.99 -6.11
C LYS A 109 -15.10 4.33 -6.20
N LYS A 110 -15.80 3.69 -7.15
CA LYS A 110 -17.24 3.88 -7.32
C LYS A 110 -18.03 3.47 -6.07
N THR A 111 -17.66 2.38 -5.40
CA THR A 111 -18.27 2.01 -4.11
C THR A 111 -18.08 3.07 -3.03
N CYS A 112 -16.89 3.68 -2.94
CA CYS A 112 -16.66 4.77 -2.00
C CYS A 112 -17.53 6.01 -2.34
N GLU A 113 -17.61 6.39 -3.61
CA GLU A 113 -18.46 7.50 -4.07
C GLU A 113 -19.94 7.24 -3.77
N ASP A 114 -20.42 6.02 -4.03
CA ASP A 114 -21.81 5.62 -3.75
C ASP A 114 -22.14 5.59 -2.25
N ALA A 115 -21.14 5.36 -1.40
CA ALA A 115 -21.25 5.51 0.05
C ALA A 115 -21.18 6.98 0.51
N GLY A 116 -20.97 7.93 -0.41
CA GLY A 116 -20.93 9.36 -0.14
C GLY A 116 -19.54 9.94 0.15
N CYS A 117 -18.47 9.17 -0.09
CA CYS A 117 -17.10 9.70 0.02
C CYS A 117 -16.82 10.70 -1.12
N GLN A 118 -16.18 11.81 -0.79
CA GLN A 118 -15.56 12.68 -1.79
C GLN A 118 -14.14 12.18 -2.09
N ILE A 119 -13.89 11.84 -3.36
CA ILE A 119 -12.56 11.49 -3.84
C ILE A 119 -11.79 12.78 -4.18
N ILE A 120 -10.60 12.94 -3.61
CA ILE A 120 -9.75 14.12 -3.78
C ILE A 120 -8.44 13.69 -4.44
N THR A 121 -8.19 14.19 -5.65
CA THR A 121 -6.89 14.08 -6.33
C THR A 121 -6.01 15.27 -5.97
N LEU A 122 -4.71 15.04 -5.84
CA LEU A 122 -3.75 16.10 -5.53
C LEU A 122 -3.02 16.55 -6.79
N ASP A 123 -2.75 17.86 -6.87
CA ASP A 123 -1.92 18.44 -7.93
C ASP A 123 -0.45 18.02 -7.78
N ASP A 124 0.29 18.02 -8.88
CA ASP A 124 1.70 17.61 -8.92
C ASP A 124 2.59 18.40 -7.94
N SER A 125 2.28 19.68 -7.70
CA SER A 125 3.01 20.52 -6.73
C SER A 125 2.84 20.02 -5.30
N VAL A 126 1.63 19.60 -4.92
CA VAL A 126 1.36 19.01 -3.60
C VAL A 126 2.05 17.66 -3.49
N LEU A 127 1.99 16.82 -4.54
CA LEU A 127 2.70 15.54 -4.55
C LEU A 127 4.22 15.73 -4.42
N ALA A 128 4.79 16.78 -5.02
CA ALA A 128 6.20 17.12 -4.85
C ALA A 128 6.52 17.53 -3.39
N GLU A 129 5.67 18.34 -2.74
CA GLU A 129 5.83 18.69 -1.33
C GLU A 129 5.74 17.47 -0.41
N LEU A 130 4.82 16.54 -0.69
CA LEU A 130 4.72 15.28 0.07
C LEU A 130 6.02 14.45 -0.05
N ARG A 131 6.61 14.38 -1.24
CA ARG A 131 7.89 13.67 -1.46
C ARG A 131 9.04 14.35 -0.73
N GLU A 132 9.13 15.67 -0.77
CA GLU A 132 10.17 16.42 -0.04
C GLU A 132 10.08 16.18 1.47
N LYS A 133 8.87 16.25 2.04
CA LYS A 133 8.67 15.96 3.47
C LYS A 133 8.96 14.51 3.82
N ALA A 134 8.83 13.58 2.86
CA ALA A 134 9.14 12.18 3.07
C ALA A 134 10.64 11.86 3.07
N GLU A 135 11.53 12.82 2.76
CA GLU A 135 12.97 12.53 2.66
C GLU A 135 13.59 11.79 3.86
N PRO A 136 13.26 12.13 5.12
CA PRO A 136 13.76 11.39 6.27
C PRO A 136 13.44 9.89 6.24
N VAL A 137 12.35 9.48 5.57
CA VAL A 137 11.98 8.08 5.43
C VAL A 137 12.91 7.34 4.48
N TYR A 138 13.36 7.97 3.38
CA TYR A 138 14.32 7.36 2.46
C TYR A 138 15.67 7.16 3.15
N GLU A 139 16.12 8.13 3.94
CA GLU A 139 17.34 8.01 4.75
C GLU A 139 17.23 6.87 5.78
N MET A 140 16.10 6.77 6.49
CA MET A 140 15.87 5.63 7.40
C MET A 140 15.95 4.28 6.67
N VAL A 141 15.38 4.17 5.48
CA VAL A 141 15.42 2.92 4.70
C VAL A 141 16.84 2.62 4.22
N ARG A 142 17.63 3.63 3.82
CA ARG A 142 19.05 3.49 3.46
C ARG A 142 19.89 3.02 4.64
N ASP A 143 19.67 3.58 5.83
CA ASP A 143 20.36 3.16 7.05
C ASP A 143 20.07 1.70 7.41
N ASP A 144 18.83 1.25 7.23
CA ASP A 144 18.41 -0.11 7.57
C ASP A 144 18.77 -1.17 6.51
N LEU A 145 18.70 -0.83 5.21
CA LEU A 145 18.85 -1.78 4.10
C LEU A 145 20.13 -1.60 3.28
N GLY A 146 20.81 -0.47 3.44
CA GLY A 146 21.96 -0.06 2.64
C GLY A 146 21.57 0.63 1.32
N ASP A 147 22.48 1.48 0.84
CA ASP A 147 22.28 2.26 -0.39
C ASP A 147 22.08 1.41 -1.64
N GLU A 148 22.71 0.24 -1.70
CA GLU A 148 22.66 -0.62 -2.88
C GLU A 148 21.23 -1.03 -3.24
N ILE A 149 20.46 -1.53 -2.26
CA ILE A 149 19.08 -1.99 -2.48
C ILE A 149 18.18 -0.81 -2.87
N VAL A 150 18.33 0.33 -2.20
CA VAL A 150 17.53 1.53 -2.47
C VAL A 150 17.83 2.07 -3.87
N ASN A 151 19.10 2.14 -4.26
CA ASN A 151 19.51 2.59 -5.58
C ASN A 151 19.02 1.65 -6.68
N GLN A 152 19.08 0.33 -6.49
CA GLN A 152 18.54 -0.65 -7.42
C GLN A 152 17.03 -0.45 -7.66
N LEU A 153 16.26 -0.12 -6.61
CA LEU A 153 14.84 0.20 -6.75
C LEU A 153 14.63 1.47 -7.60
N PHE A 154 15.38 2.53 -7.33
CA PHE A 154 15.27 3.77 -8.10
C PHE A 154 15.68 3.59 -9.57
N GLU A 155 16.75 2.85 -9.84
CA GLU A 155 17.16 2.50 -11.20
C GLU A 155 16.08 1.71 -11.94
N ALA A 156 15.44 0.74 -11.28
CA ALA A 156 14.34 -0.03 -11.85
C ALA A 156 13.12 0.86 -12.16
N ILE A 157 12.79 1.80 -11.27
CA ILE A 157 11.72 2.78 -11.49
C ILE A 157 12.03 3.65 -12.71
N ASP A 158 13.25 4.16 -12.84
CA ASP A 158 13.63 5.02 -13.95
C ASP A 158 13.73 4.28 -15.28
N ALA A 159 14.09 2.99 -15.26
CA ALA A 159 14.01 2.13 -16.44
C ALA A 159 12.55 1.89 -16.88
N ALA A 160 11.63 1.71 -15.94
CA ALA A 160 10.22 1.46 -16.24
C ALA A 160 9.44 2.70 -16.73
N LYS A 161 9.93 3.91 -16.44
CA LYS A 161 9.35 5.17 -16.96
C LYS A 161 9.66 5.43 -18.44
N LYS A 162 10.67 4.77 -19.00
CA LYS A 162 11.10 4.92 -20.41
C LYS A 162 10.28 4.01 -21.33
#